data_AF-A0A9E5T9H1-F1
#
_entry.id   AF-A0A9E5T9H1-F1
#
_cell.length_a   1.000
_cell.length_b   1.000
_cell.length_c   1.000
_cell.angle_alpha   90.00
_cell.angle_beta   90.00
_cell.angle_gamma   90.00
#
_symmetry.space_group_name_H-M   'P 1'
#
loop_
_entity.id
_entity.type
_entity.pdbx_description
1 polymer ?
#
loop_
_entity_poly.entity_id
_entity_poly.type
_entity_poly.pdbx_seq_one_letter_code
_entity_poly.pdbx_strand_id
1 'polypeptide(L)'
;MASREGHEHDPWPPSPPLQELYFHPAGDTPTAMLVGMAGSSHWSVAVQLVQAQQALYFDVACRIKGKLPERADGQNRGSPLSSVYRTLACPLPESIQAARLVLHDLAVRLATEPADPSADPEDIQLATISTAEDTLQIVPSPGTDSSPRTVRWRYGLRHTNVARQTALQ
;
A
#
# COMPACT_ATOMS: atom_id res chain seq x y z
N MET A 1 -16.95 -13.18 -12.96
CA MET A 1 -16.09 -12.89 -11.80
C MET A 1 -15.91 -11.38 -11.72
N ALA A 2 -16.29 -10.75 -10.61
CA ALA A 2 -16.02 -9.33 -10.39
C ALA A 2 -14.56 -9.15 -9.94
N SER A 3 -13.91 -8.08 -10.37
CA SER A 3 -12.58 -7.72 -9.86
C SER A 3 -12.68 -7.39 -8.37
N ARG A 4 -11.70 -7.82 -7.58
CA ARG A 4 -11.59 -7.45 -6.14
C ARG A 4 -10.98 -6.06 -5.95
N GLU A 5 -10.51 -5.45 -7.04
CA GLU A 5 -9.91 -4.12 -7.09
C GLU A 5 -10.96 -3.03 -7.38
N GLY A 6 -12.22 -3.41 -7.56
CA GLY A 6 -13.35 -2.52 -7.89
C GLY A 6 -13.71 -2.51 -9.38
N HIS A 7 -14.68 -1.66 -9.72
CA HIS A 7 -15.14 -1.38 -11.08
C HIS A 7 -14.77 0.07 -11.48
N GLU A 8 -14.66 0.34 -12.79
CA GLU A 8 -14.43 1.69 -13.33
C GLU A 8 -15.54 2.71 -13.01
N HIS A 9 -16.68 2.23 -12.49
CA HIS A 9 -17.81 3.07 -12.07
C HIS A 9 -17.88 3.22 -10.56
N ASP A 10 -17.00 2.55 -9.80
CA ASP A 10 -16.93 2.74 -8.37
C ASP A 10 -16.39 4.16 -8.12
N PRO A 11 -17.14 5.03 -7.42
CA PRO A 11 -16.65 6.37 -7.12
C PRO A 11 -15.40 6.31 -6.23
N TRP A 12 -15.24 5.20 -5.49
CA TRP A 12 -14.12 4.88 -4.62
C TRP A 12 -13.84 3.37 -4.66
N PRO A 13 -12.98 2.92 -5.61
CA PRO A 13 -12.59 1.53 -5.68
C PRO A 13 -11.75 1.12 -4.44
N PRO A 14 -11.76 -0.16 -4.05
CA PRO A 14 -10.92 -0.69 -2.96
C PRO A 14 -9.40 -0.48 -3.15
N SER A 15 -8.95 -0.34 -4.39
CA SER A 15 -7.56 -0.11 -4.78
C SER A 15 -7.38 1.25 -5.47
N PRO A 16 -6.19 1.88 -5.41
CA PRO A 16 -5.92 3.11 -6.16
C PRO A 16 -6.19 2.89 -7.66
N PRO A 17 -7.04 3.71 -8.32
CA PRO A 17 -7.31 3.57 -9.75
C PRO A 17 -6.20 4.25 -10.55
N LEU A 18 -5.01 3.65 -10.55
CA LEU A 18 -3.84 4.18 -11.26
C LEU A 18 -4.04 4.01 -12.77
N GLN A 19 -4.03 5.11 -13.49
CA GLN A 19 -4.38 5.19 -14.92
C GLN A 19 -3.15 5.45 -15.79
N GLU A 20 -2.16 6.15 -15.25
CA GLU A 20 -0.96 6.56 -15.98
C GLU A 20 0.30 6.14 -15.20
N LEU A 21 1.34 5.75 -15.94
CA LEU A 21 2.65 5.34 -15.42
C LEU A 21 3.75 6.11 -16.14
N TYR A 22 4.58 6.77 -15.34
CA TYR A 22 5.73 7.55 -15.78
C TYR A 22 7.00 6.99 -15.17
N PHE A 23 8.04 6.78 -15.97
CA PHE A 23 9.37 6.46 -15.48
C PHE A 23 10.20 7.73 -15.45
N HIS A 24 10.72 8.08 -14.28
CA HIS A 24 11.65 9.18 -14.14
C HIS A 24 13.07 8.63 -14.03
N PRO A 25 13.92 8.82 -15.05
CA PRO A 25 15.33 8.47 -14.99
C PRO A 25 16.17 9.48 -14.19
N ALA A 26 15.56 10.48 -13.53
CA ALA A 26 16.27 11.58 -12.89
C ALA A 26 16.78 11.20 -11.50
N GLY A 27 18.08 10.91 -11.40
CA GLY A 27 18.83 10.65 -10.16
C GLY A 27 19.45 9.25 -10.09
N ASP A 28 20.11 8.93 -8.97
CA ASP A 28 20.77 7.63 -8.77
C ASP A 28 19.78 6.47 -8.49
N THR A 29 18.49 6.78 -8.28
CA THR A 29 17.47 5.81 -7.88
C THR A 29 16.34 5.78 -8.90
N PRO A 30 16.21 4.71 -9.72
CA PRO A 30 15.10 4.53 -10.64
C PRO A 30 13.76 4.66 -9.92
N THR A 31 12.91 5.58 -10.39
CA THR A 31 11.60 5.86 -9.78
C THR A 31 10.51 5.76 -10.84
N ALA A 32 9.48 4.95 -10.55
CA ALA A 32 8.23 4.94 -11.29
C ALA A 32 7.19 5.78 -10.55
N MET A 33 6.46 6.62 -11.26
CA MET A 33 5.38 7.43 -10.73
C MET A 33 4.07 7.02 -11.40
N LEU A 34 3.10 6.64 -10.60
CA LEU A 34 1.77 6.26 -11.04
C LEU A 34 0.78 7.31 -10.55
N VAL A 35 -0.16 7.70 -11.40
CA VAL A 35 -1.22 8.65 -11.03
C VAL A 35 -2.57 8.16 -11.51
N GLY A 36 -3.63 8.61 -10.86
CA GLY A 36 -4.98 8.30 -11.26
C GLY A 36 -6.03 9.03 -10.43
N MET A 37 -7.31 8.80 -10.75
CA MET A 37 -8.41 9.53 -10.14
C MET A 37 -9.59 8.62 -9.77
N ALA A 38 -10.20 8.90 -8.61
CA ALA A 38 -11.48 8.34 -8.18
C ALA A 38 -12.42 9.50 -7.81
N GLY A 39 -13.46 9.75 -8.61
CA GLY A 39 -14.30 10.93 -8.45
C GLY A 39 -13.49 12.24 -8.47
N SER A 40 -13.50 12.99 -7.37
CA SER A 40 -12.75 14.25 -7.21
C SER A 40 -11.38 14.09 -6.55
N SER A 41 -10.98 12.86 -6.20
CA SER A 41 -9.74 12.58 -5.50
C SER A 41 -8.62 12.18 -6.46
N HIS A 42 -7.41 12.65 -6.16
CA HIS A 42 -6.21 12.35 -6.94
C HIS A 42 -5.35 11.35 -6.19
N TRP A 43 -4.99 10.26 -6.85
CA TRP A 43 -4.10 9.23 -6.34
C TRP A 43 -2.75 9.34 -7.00
N SER A 44 -1.69 9.17 -6.20
CA SER A 44 -0.35 8.99 -6.73
C SER A 44 0.40 7.92 -5.95
N VAL A 45 1.30 7.21 -6.66
CA VAL A 45 2.22 6.26 -6.08
C VAL A 45 3.60 6.50 -6.66
N ALA A 46 4.59 6.75 -5.82
CA ALA A 46 5.99 6.69 -6.21
C ALA A 46 6.57 5.33 -5.79
N VAL A 47 7.17 4.62 -6.75
CA VAL A 47 7.86 3.35 -6.52
C VAL A 47 9.35 3.55 -6.73
N GLN A 48 10.15 3.36 -5.68
CA GLN A 48 11.59 3.55 -5.68
C GLN A 48 12.31 2.22 -5.47
N LEU A 49 13.30 1.92 -6.32
CA LEU A 49 14.19 0.78 -6.13
C LEU A 49 15.49 1.21 -5.45
N VAL A 50 15.67 0.82 -4.20
CA VAL A 50 16.91 1.09 -3.45
C VAL A 50 17.80 -0.14 -3.48
N GLN A 51 18.68 -0.20 -4.48
CA GLN A 51 19.51 -1.38 -4.77
C GLN A 51 20.37 -1.81 -3.57
N ALA A 52 21.01 -0.88 -2.87
CA ALA A 52 21.85 -1.15 -1.71
C ALA A 52 21.09 -1.85 -0.56
N GLN A 53 19.77 -1.71 -0.51
CA GLN A 53 18.89 -2.31 0.50
C GLN A 53 18.10 -3.51 -0.03
N GLN A 54 18.25 -3.85 -1.32
CA GLN A 54 17.43 -4.84 -2.02
C GLN A 54 15.93 -4.64 -1.73
N ALA A 55 15.49 -3.37 -1.83
CA ALA A 55 14.19 -2.93 -1.38
C ALA A 55 13.44 -2.15 -2.47
N LEU A 56 12.13 -2.36 -2.54
CA LEU A 56 11.18 -1.49 -3.25
C LEU A 56 10.37 -0.71 -2.23
N TYR A 57 10.35 0.61 -2.36
CA TYR A 57 9.52 1.49 -1.53
C TYR A 57 8.36 2.04 -2.32
N PHE A 58 7.20 2.05 -1.70
CA PHE A 58 5.97 2.61 -2.24
C PHE A 58 5.56 3.78 -1.34
N ASP A 59 5.50 4.98 -1.91
CA ASP A 59 4.95 6.18 -1.27
C ASP A 59 3.61 6.47 -1.95
N VAL A 60 2.52 6.19 -1.25
CA VAL A 60 1.17 6.36 -1.76
C VAL A 60 0.58 7.63 -1.16
N ALA A 61 -0.03 8.45 -2.00
CA ALA A 61 -0.78 9.62 -1.59
C ALA A 61 -2.17 9.64 -2.22
N CYS A 62 -3.17 10.06 -1.45
CA CYS A 62 -4.49 10.40 -1.95
C CYS A 62 -4.86 11.83 -1.52
N ARG A 63 -5.03 12.74 -2.48
CA ARG A 63 -5.57 14.08 -2.25
C ARG A 63 -7.09 14.00 -2.32
N ILE A 64 -7.71 14.22 -1.17
CA ILE A 64 -9.17 14.20 -0.98
C ILE A 64 -9.66 15.64 -1.02
N LYS A 65 -10.62 15.94 -1.91
CA LYS A 65 -11.21 17.27 -2.06
C LYS A 65 -12.58 17.44 -1.40
N GLY A 66 -13.24 16.36 -1.01
CA GLY A 66 -14.59 16.37 -0.41
C GLY A 66 -14.75 15.36 0.73
N LYS A 67 -15.99 15.14 1.17
CA LYS A 67 -16.29 14.09 2.14
C LYS A 67 -15.98 12.72 1.53
N LEU A 68 -15.28 11.86 2.26
CA LEU A 68 -15.14 10.46 1.90
C LEU A 68 -16.53 9.80 1.90
N PRO A 69 -16.87 8.95 0.92
CA PRO A 69 -18.11 8.21 0.97
C PRO A 69 -18.08 7.22 2.13
N GLU A 70 -19.24 6.97 2.70
CA GLU A 70 -19.44 5.80 3.55
C GLU A 70 -19.29 4.55 2.67
N ARG A 71 -18.58 3.52 3.15
CA ARG A 71 -18.48 2.25 2.40
C ARG A 71 -19.89 1.70 2.19
N ALA A 72 -20.20 1.31 0.96
CA ALA A 72 -21.51 0.76 0.60
C ALA A 72 -21.83 -0.60 1.27
N ASP A 73 -20.84 -1.23 1.91
CA ASP A 73 -20.98 -2.52 2.58
C ASP A 73 -21.60 -2.44 3.99
N GLY A 74 -21.89 -1.23 4.50
CA GLY A 74 -22.48 -1.02 5.82
C GLY A 74 -21.59 -1.46 6.99
N GLN A 75 -20.38 -1.93 6.71
CA GLN A 75 -19.39 -2.29 7.72
C GLN A 75 -18.53 -1.07 7.99
N ASN A 76 -18.87 -0.35 9.07
CA ASN A 76 -18.11 0.76 9.65
C ASN A 76 -16.73 0.31 10.20
N ARG A 77 -15.91 -0.35 9.38
CA ARG A 77 -14.55 -0.75 9.73
C ARG A 77 -13.60 -0.34 8.62
N GLY A 78 -13.12 0.90 8.72
CA GLY A 78 -11.94 1.38 8.01
C GLY A 78 -12.20 2.53 7.04
N SER A 79 -11.16 3.33 6.85
CA SER A 79 -11.10 4.34 5.79
C SER A 79 -11.40 3.67 4.43
N PRO A 80 -12.17 4.31 3.52
CA PRO A 80 -12.26 3.84 2.13
C PRO A 80 -10.91 3.89 1.42
N LEU A 81 -9.92 4.57 2.00
CA LEU A 81 -8.55 4.55 1.51
C LEU A 81 -7.89 3.23 1.88
N SER A 82 -7.46 2.50 0.88
CA SER A 82 -6.53 1.39 1.04
C SER A 82 -5.76 1.14 -0.24
N SER A 83 -4.63 0.47 -0.10
CA SER A 83 -4.00 -0.26 -1.19
C SER A 83 -4.38 -1.73 -1.06
N VAL A 84 -5.23 -2.25 -1.95
CA VAL A 84 -5.60 -3.67 -2.00
C VAL A 84 -4.92 -4.31 -3.20
N TYR A 85 -4.24 -5.43 -2.94
CA TYR A 85 -3.53 -6.22 -3.93
C TYR A 85 -4.06 -7.64 -3.93
N ARG A 86 -4.34 -8.16 -5.13
CA ARG A 86 -4.40 -9.61 -5.31
C ARG A 86 -2.97 -10.15 -5.32
N THR A 87 -2.73 -11.18 -4.53
CA THR A 87 -1.41 -11.80 -4.45
C THR A 87 -1.44 -13.16 -5.16
N LEU A 88 -0.35 -13.49 -5.86
CA LEU A 88 -0.13 -14.85 -6.40
C LEU A 88 0.38 -15.82 -5.33
N ALA A 89 0.70 -15.30 -4.14
CA ALA A 89 1.17 -16.04 -2.98
C ALA A 89 0.24 -15.79 -1.79
N CYS A 90 0.10 -16.76 -0.90
CA CYS A 90 -0.61 -16.56 0.36
C CYS A 90 0.21 -15.61 1.26
N PRO A 91 -0.29 -14.40 1.55
CA PRO A 91 0.38 -13.50 2.48
C PRO A 91 0.28 -14.08 3.90
N LEU A 92 1.42 -14.22 4.56
CA LEU A 92 1.52 -14.69 5.94
C LEU A 92 1.64 -13.47 6.85
N PRO A 93 0.65 -13.18 7.73
CA PRO A 93 0.75 -12.04 8.64
C PRO A 93 1.88 -12.26 9.65
N GLU A 94 2.72 -11.24 9.84
CA GLU A 94 3.73 -11.21 10.91
C GLU A 94 3.27 -10.29 12.05
N SER A 95 2.62 -9.18 11.71
CA SER A 95 1.99 -8.24 12.63
C SER A 95 0.96 -7.38 11.90
N ILE A 96 0.32 -6.43 12.60
CA ILE A 96 -0.53 -5.42 11.96
C ILE A 96 0.24 -4.44 11.06
N GLN A 97 1.58 -4.49 11.02
CA GLN A 97 2.47 -3.60 10.25
C GLN A 97 3.44 -4.37 9.36
N ALA A 98 3.35 -5.70 9.33
CA ALA A 98 4.20 -6.52 8.47
C ALA A 98 3.52 -7.82 8.03
N ALA A 99 3.81 -8.22 6.80
CA ALA A 99 3.45 -9.51 6.26
C ALA A 99 4.61 -10.08 5.45
N ARG A 100 4.65 -11.41 5.35
CA ARG A 100 5.59 -12.14 4.51
C ARG A 100 4.87 -12.64 3.27
N LEU A 101 5.50 -12.49 2.11
CA LEU A 101 5.04 -13.04 0.85
C LEU A 101 6.09 -14.05 0.38
N VAL A 102 5.66 -15.27 0.04
CA VAL A 102 6.53 -16.32 -0.50
C VAL A 102 6.21 -16.48 -1.99
N LEU A 103 7.06 -15.91 -2.84
CA LEU A 103 6.96 -15.96 -4.29
C LEU A 103 7.93 -17.03 -4.80
N HIS A 104 7.43 -18.25 -5.02
CA HIS A 104 8.28 -19.40 -5.37
C HIS A 104 9.42 -19.64 -4.34
N ASP A 105 10.66 -19.38 -4.73
CA ASP A 105 11.88 -19.51 -3.92
C ASP A 105 12.31 -18.20 -3.24
N LEU A 106 11.59 -17.10 -3.51
CA LEU A 106 11.86 -15.78 -2.96
C LEU A 106 10.90 -15.48 -1.81
N ALA A 107 11.43 -15.28 -0.60
CA ALA A 107 10.65 -14.67 0.47
C ALA A 107 10.94 -13.19 0.58
N VAL A 108 9.88 -12.39 0.56
CA VAL A 108 9.94 -10.96 0.79
C VAL A 108 9.12 -10.59 2.01
N ARG A 109 9.62 -9.62 2.77
CA ARG A 109 8.88 -9.00 3.85
C ARG A 109 8.33 -7.68 3.37
N LEU A 110 7.02 -7.55 3.47
CA LEU A 110 6.32 -6.28 3.33
C LEU A 110 6.16 -5.66 4.70
N ALA A 111 6.51 -4.39 4.86
CA ALA A 111 6.32 -3.66 6.11
C ALA A 111 5.94 -2.20 5.87
N THR A 112 5.05 -1.67 6.71
CA THR A 112 4.67 -0.25 6.68
C THR A 112 5.75 0.61 7.33
N GLU A 113 5.93 1.82 6.80
CA GLU A 113 6.93 2.79 7.27
C GLU A 113 6.29 4.17 7.46
N PRO A 114 6.92 5.05 8.25
CA PRO A 114 6.48 6.43 8.37
C PRO A 114 6.43 7.07 6.98
N ALA A 115 5.32 7.72 6.64
CA ALA A 115 5.20 8.46 5.38
C ALA A 115 6.17 9.65 5.35
N ASP A 116 6.43 10.24 6.53
CA ASP A 116 7.47 11.22 6.75
C ASP A 116 8.45 10.69 7.79
N PRO A 117 9.68 10.31 7.40
CA PRO A 117 10.69 9.82 8.34
C PRO A 117 11.24 10.92 9.26
N SER A 118 10.91 12.19 9.00
CA SER A 118 11.29 13.34 9.83
C SER A 118 10.20 13.78 10.82
N ALA A 119 9.02 13.17 10.76
CA ALA A 119 7.95 13.44 11.72
C ALA A 119 8.34 13.05 13.14
N ASP A 120 7.83 13.79 14.12
CA ASP A 120 8.04 13.48 15.53
C ASP A 120 7.52 12.06 15.83
N PRO A 121 8.26 11.22 16.59
CA PRO A 121 7.88 9.83 16.85
C PRO A 121 6.48 9.64 17.43
N GLU A 122 5.98 10.63 18.19
CA GLU A 122 4.64 10.63 18.78
C GLU A 122 3.53 10.88 17.74
N ASP A 123 3.87 11.52 16.61
CA ASP A 123 2.96 11.83 15.50
C ASP A 123 3.07 10.83 14.34
N ILE A 124 4.00 9.87 14.41
CA ILE A 124 4.16 8.85 13.37
C ILE A 124 2.92 7.96 13.34
N GLN A 125 2.15 8.12 12.26
CA GLN A 125 1.05 7.25 11.95
C GLN A 125 1.44 6.24 10.86
N LEU A 126 1.51 4.97 11.23
CA LEU A 126 1.80 3.86 10.32
C LEU A 126 0.52 3.25 9.77
N ALA A 127 0.52 2.93 8.48
CA ALA A 127 -0.52 2.10 7.91
C ALA A 127 -0.60 0.73 8.61
N THR A 128 -1.75 0.09 8.49
CA THR A 128 -1.99 -1.26 8.97
C THR A 128 -2.12 -2.23 7.80
N ILE A 129 -1.73 -3.48 8.03
CA ILE A 129 -1.80 -4.57 7.06
C ILE A 129 -2.81 -5.60 7.54
N SER A 130 -3.70 -6.00 6.63
CA SER A 130 -4.56 -7.17 6.76
C SER A 130 -4.33 -8.13 5.59
N THR A 131 -4.44 -9.42 5.87
CA THR A 131 -4.15 -10.50 4.92
C THR A 131 -5.30 -11.50 4.89
N ALA A 132 -5.65 -11.96 3.70
CA ALA A 132 -6.49 -13.12 3.45
C ALA A 132 -5.80 -14.03 2.41
N GLU A 133 -6.37 -15.20 2.09
CA GLU A 133 -5.72 -16.24 1.27
C GLU A 133 -5.00 -15.74 0.01
N ASP A 134 -5.59 -14.81 -0.74
CA ASP A 134 -5.06 -14.24 -1.99
C ASP A 134 -5.10 -12.70 -2.01
N THR A 135 -5.27 -12.08 -0.84
CA THR A 135 -5.50 -10.64 -0.74
C THR A 135 -4.61 -10.02 0.34
N LEU A 136 -3.90 -8.97 -0.04
CA LEU A 136 -3.17 -8.09 0.86
C LEU A 136 -3.81 -6.71 0.84
N GLN A 137 -4.17 -6.19 2.01
CA GLN A 137 -4.72 -4.85 2.15
C GLN A 137 -3.85 -4.02 3.08
N ILE A 138 -3.55 -2.79 2.66
CA ILE A 138 -2.79 -1.81 3.42
C ILE A 138 -3.68 -0.59 3.64
N VAL A 139 -3.99 -0.27 4.89
CA VAL A 139 -4.92 0.80 5.26
C VAL A 139 -4.13 1.90 5.97
N PRO A 140 -4.08 3.14 5.45
CA PRO A 140 -3.45 4.25 6.17
C PRO A 140 -4.17 4.50 7.49
N SER A 141 -3.43 5.00 8.48
CA SER A 141 -4.05 5.46 9.72
C SER A 141 -5.10 6.54 9.46
N PRO A 142 -6.17 6.56 10.25
CA PRO A 142 -7.19 7.60 10.15
C PRO A 142 -6.57 8.94 10.53
N GLY A 143 -6.36 9.79 9.52
CA GLY A 143 -6.05 11.21 9.73
C GLY A 143 -7.30 12.00 10.16
N THR A 144 -7.12 13.30 10.39
CA THR A 144 -8.24 14.20 10.70
C THR A 144 -9.25 14.26 9.55
N ASP A 145 -10.53 14.43 9.87
CA ASP A 145 -11.60 14.44 8.85
C ASP A 145 -11.76 15.77 8.10
N SER A 146 -10.79 16.68 8.21
CA SER A 146 -10.81 17.94 7.47
C SER A 146 -10.63 17.71 5.96
N SER A 147 -11.36 18.48 5.14
CA SER A 147 -11.23 18.47 3.69
C SER A 147 -11.04 19.91 3.20
N PRO A 148 -10.13 20.18 2.24
CA PRO A 148 -9.31 19.21 1.50
C PRO A 148 -8.06 18.76 2.27
N ARG A 149 -7.70 17.48 2.14
CA ARG A 149 -6.51 16.90 2.80
C ARG A 149 -5.76 15.93 1.90
N THR A 150 -4.50 15.67 2.22
CA THR A 150 -3.71 14.61 1.59
C THR A 150 -3.43 13.54 2.62
N VAL A 151 -3.84 12.31 2.36
CA VAL A 151 -3.47 11.15 3.18
C VAL A 151 -2.32 10.45 2.50
N ARG A 152 -1.24 10.17 3.23
CA ARG A 152 -0.04 9.51 2.73
C ARG A 152 0.29 8.30 3.58
N TRP A 153 0.76 7.24 2.94
CA TRP A 153 1.32 6.08 3.63
C TRP A 153 2.45 5.48 2.82
N ARG A 154 3.37 4.83 3.52
CA ARG A 154 4.55 4.23 2.94
C ARG A 154 4.66 2.78 3.37
N TYR A 155 5.14 1.93 2.47
CA TYR A 155 5.53 0.57 2.79
C TYR A 155 6.69 0.12 1.90
N GLY A 156 7.48 -0.80 2.42
CA GLY A 156 8.63 -1.39 1.74
C GLY A 156 8.45 -2.88 1.53
N LEU A 157 8.87 -3.37 0.37
CA LEU A 157 9.14 -4.77 0.10
C LEU A 157 10.65 -5.00 0.17
N ARG A 158 11.09 -5.87 1.06
CA ARG A 158 12.51 -6.18 1.23
C ARG A 158 12.73 -7.68 1.10
N HIS A 159 13.78 -8.07 0.39
CA HIS A 159 14.21 -9.46 0.39
C HIS A 159 14.54 -9.90 1.82
N THR A 160 14.04 -11.07 2.22
CA THR A 160 14.46 -11.71 3.47
C THR A 160 15.30 -12.91 3.14
N ASN A 161 16.50 -12.98 3.73
CA ASN A 161 17.22 -14.23 3.77
C ASN A 161 16.40 -15.21 4.61
N VAL A 162 15.67 -16.08 3.95
CA VAL A 162 15.16 -17.29 4.61
C VAL A 162 16.42 -18.09 4.90
N ALA A 163 16.89 -18.06 6.15
CA ALA A 163 17.70 -19.16 6.63
C ALA A 163 16.86 -20.41 6.34
N ARG A 164 17.33 -21.27 5.43
CA ARG A 164 16.72 -22.56 5.16
C ARG A 164 16.55 -23.23 6.52
N GLN A 165 15.34 -23.21 7.07
CA GLN A 165 15.00 -24.08 8.18
C GLN A 165 14.90 -25.47 7.58
N THR A 166 16.06 -26.11 7.50
CA THR A 166 16.16 -27.55 7.34
C THR A 166 15.59 -28.17 8.61
N ALA A 167 14.38 -28.71 8.53
CA ALA A 167 13.86 -29.74 9.40
C ALA A 167 13.10 -30.67 8.45
N LEU A 168 13.63 -31.82 8.04
CA LEU A 168 13.85 -33.01 8.88
C LEU A 168 12.80 -33.12 9.97
N GLN A 169 11.59 -33.52 9.56
CA GLN A 169 10.85 -34.61 10.20
C GLN A 169 10.18 -35.46 9.12
#